data_AF-A0A531LZN5-F1
#
_entry.id   AF-A0A531LZN5-F1
#
_cell.length_a   1.000
_cell.length_b   1.000
_cell.length_c   1.000
_cell.angle_alpha   90.00
_cell.angle_beta   90.00
_cell.angle_gamma   90.00
#
_symmetry.space_group_name_H-M   'P 1'
#
loop_
_entity.id
_entity.type
_entity.pdbx_description
1 polymer ?
#
loop_
_entity_poly.entity_id
_entity_poly.type
_entity_poly.pdbx_seq_one_letter_code
_entity_poly.pdbx_strand_id
1 'polypeptide(L)'
;NQGQLFVQLKGKDQRPDIEKVLADLRKQLAGVAGIETYMQPVQNLRLGSRSSASAYQLVVQGLDTGLTDIWAQKMNDAMAADHANFADVTSDLQNNALQASLVVDRDKAAQLGIDTDTLRSALYGGFGTGQVSTIFGSA
;
A
#
# COMPACT_ATOMS: atom_id res chain seq x y z
N ASN A 1 3.82 -1.43 5.75
CA ASN A 1 5.17 -0.81 5.67
C ASN A 1 5.10 0.47 4.85
N GLN A 2 4.60 1.56 5.42
CA GLN A 2 4.52 2.86 4.75
C GLN A 2 5.10 3.93 5.68
N GLY A 3 5.79 4.91 5.12
CA GLY A 3 6.33 6.06 5.86
C GLY A 3 6.14 7.34 5.05
N GLN A 4 6.04 8.47 5.75
CA GLN A 4 5.96 9.80 5.15
C GLN A 4 7.06 10.68 5.72
N LEU A 5 7.75 11.42 4.84
CA LEU A 5 8.82 12.32 5.19
C LEU A 5 8.53 13.71 4.61
N PHE A 6 8.77 14.75 5.41
CA PHE A 6 8.69 16.14 4.97
C PHE A 6 10.09 16.71 4.88
N VAL A 7 10.44 17.27 3.72
CA VAL A 7 11.78 17.81 3.45
C VAL A 7 11.68 19.29 3.14
N GLN A 8 12.41 20.10 3.90
CA GLN A 8 12.56 21.52 3.61
C GLN A 8 13.77 21.74 2.71
N LEU A 9 13.53 22.32 1.53
CA LEU A 9 14.56 22.64 0.56
C LEU A 9 15.17 24.01 0.86
N LYS A 10 16.38 24.25 0.33
CA LYS A 10 17.00 25.57 0.32
C LYS A 10 16.10 26.62 -0.37
N GLY A 11 16.34 27.90 -0.10
CA GLY A 11 15.66 29.02 -0.76
C GLY A 11 15.68 28.90 -2.29
N LYS A 12 14.66 29.44 -2.96
CA LYS A 12 14.47 29.29 -4.43
C LYS A 12 15.67 29.80 -5.24
N ASP A 13 16.33 30.83 -4.74
CA ASP A 13 17.56 31.44 -5.27
C ASP A 13 18.82 30.57 -5.10
N GLN A 14 18.78 29.58 -4.21
CA GLN A 14 19.91 28.72 -3.83
C GLN A 14 19.74 27.27 -4.29
N ARG A 15 18.80 27.01 -5.18
CA ARG A 15 18.56 25.69 -5.75
C ARG A 15 18.15 25.78 -7.22
N PRO A 16 18.38 24.72 -8.01
CA PRO A 16 17.79 24.60 -9.34
C PRO A 16 16.26 24.59 -9.29
N ASP A 17 15.65 24.68 -10.47
CA ASP A 17 14.20 24.49 -10.61
C ASP A 17 13.74 23.17 -10.00
N ILE A 18 12.51 23.20 -9.46
CA ILE A 18 11.97 22.11 -8.67
C ILE A 18 11.97 20.77 -9.42
N GLU A 19 11.73 20.80 -10.74
CA GLU A 19 11.75 19.61 -11.60
C GLU A 19 13.11 18.91 -11.57
N LYS A 20 14.19 19.69 -11.66
CA LYS A 20 15.56 19.18 -11.58
C LYS A 20 15.86 18.62 -10.20
N VAL A 21 15.44 19.31 -9.14
CA VAL A 21 15.62 18.84 -7.76
C VAL A 21 14.91 17.49 -7.54
N LEU A 22 13.66 17.36 -8.02
CA LEU A 22 12.90 16.11 -7.90
C LEU A 22 13.54 14.99 -8.73
N ALA A 23 14.01 15.27 -9.95
CA ALA A 23 14.71 14.30 -10.77
C ALA A 23 16.00 13.77 -10.11
N ASP A 24 16.81 14.68 -9.52
CA ASP A 24 18.04 14.32 -8.83
C ASP A 24 17.75 13.47 -7.58
N LEU A 25 16.75 13.84 -6.78
CA LEU A 25 16.34 13.05 -5.61
C LEU A 25 15.80 11.68 -6.02
N ARG A 26 15.02 11.59 -7.11
CA ARG A 26 14.49 10.31 -7.62
C ARG A 26 15.63 9.37 -7.97
N LYS A 27 16.65 9.88 -8.66
CA LYS A 27 17.85 9.11 -9.01
C LYS A 27 18.61 8.63 -7.77
N GLN A 28 18.74 9.47 -6.74
CA GLN A 28 19.44 9.11 -5.50
C GLN A 28 18.68 8.06 -4.69
N LEU A 29 17.36 8.17 -4.60
CA LEU A 29 16.51 7.27 -3.80
C LEU A 29 16.20 5.95 -4.50
N ALA A 30 16.25 5.90 -5.84
CA ALA A 30 16.07 4.68 -6.61
C ALA A 30 17.10 3.58 -6.27
N GLY A 31 18.22 3.92 -5.63
CA GLY A 31 19.22 2.95 -5.18
C GLY A 31 18.88 2.24 -3.86
N VAL A 32 17.81 2.63 -3.16
CA VAL A 32 17.44 2.02 -1.88
C VAL A 32 16.62 0.74 -2.12
N ALA A 33 17.26 -0.41 -1.94
CA ALA A 33 16.63 -1.71 -2.16
C ALA A 33 15.41 -1.92 -1.25
N GLY A 34 14.29 -2.35 -1.86
CA GLY A 34 13.06 -2.67 -1.14
C GLY A 34 12.21 -1.47 -0.74
N ILE A 35 12.55 -0.26 -1.18
CA ILE A 35 11.77 0.96 -0.92
C ILE A 35 11.47 1.68 -2.23
N GLU A 36 10.19 1.82 -2.53
CA GLU A 36 9.72 2.71 -3.59
C GLU A 36 9.48 4.10 -3.01
N THR A 37 10.01 5.12 -3.67
CA THR A 37 9.91 6.51 -3.20
C THR A 37 9.22 7.37 -4.24
N TYR A 38 8.30 8.20 -3.76
CA TYR A 38 7.52 9.12 -4.58
C TYR A 38 7.59 10.50 -3.93
N MET A 39 7.90 11.52 -4.73
CA MET A 39 8.13 12.85 -4.21
C MET A 39 7.18 13.84 -4.84
N GLN A 40 6.64 14.70 -3.99
CA GLN A 40 5.63 15.66 -4.36
C GLN A 40 6.03 17.03 -3.84
N PRO A 41 6.18 18.04 -4.69
CA PRO A 41 6.30 19.40 -4.19
C PRO A 41 5.01 19.77 -3.46
N VAL A 42 5.14 20.41 -2.30
CA VAL A 42 3.97 20.87 -1.53
C VAL A 42 3.21 21.88 -2.38
N GLN A 43 1.96 21.56 -2.72
CA GLN A 43 1.05 22.48 -3.40
C GLN A 43 0.32 23.34 -2.37
N ASN A 44 0.24 24.64 -2.63
CA ASN A 44 -0.51 25.59 -1.78
C ASN A 44 -2.03 25.35 -1.82
N LEU A 45 -2.54 24.65 -2.85
CA LEU A 45 -3.95 24.33 -3.02
C LEU A 45 -4.09 22.82 -3.24
N ARG A 46 -4.67 22.09 -2.28
CA ARG A 46 -5.06 20.69 -2.46
C ARG A 46 -6.58 20.64 -2.74
N LEU A 47 -6.95 20.26 -3.95
CA LEU A 47 -8.35 20.01 -4.33
C LEU A 47 -8.66 18.53 -4.12
N GLY A 48 -9.22 18.17 -2.97
CA GLY A 48 -9.59 16.78 -2.61
C GLY A 48 -9.21 16.40 -1.18
N SER A 49 -9.92 15.45 -0.56
CA SER A 49 -9.72 15.08 0.86
C SER A 49 -8.74 13.94 1.11
N ARG A 50 -8.25 13.27 0.05
CA ARG A 50 -7.35 12.11 0.18
C ARG A 50 -5.89 12.52 0.06
N SER A 51 -5.08 12.13 1.05
CA SER A 51 -3.63 12.17 0.94
C SER A 51 -3.17 11.22 -0.17
N SER A 52 -2.23 11.65 -0.99
CA SER A 52 -1.71 10.87 -2.11
C SER A 52 -0.22 11.08 -2.26
N ALA A 53 0.45 10.03 -2.78
CA ALA A 53 1.80 10.11 -3.28
C ALA A 53 1.88 10.74 -4.69
N SER A 54 0.73 11.01 -5.34
CA SER A 54 0.63 11.52 -6.71
C SER A 54 -0.12 12.85 -6.79
N ALA A 55 0.27 13.68 -7.77
CA ALA A 55 -0.27 15.04 -7.95
C ALA A 55 -1.65 14.99 -8.61
N TYR A 56 -1.92 13.90 -9.32
CA TYR A 56 -3.18 13.58 -9.97
C TYR A 56 -3.64 12.21 -9.46
N GLN A 57 -4.95 12.05 -9.32
CA GLN A 57 -5.58 10.79 -8.92
C GLN A 57 -6.58 10.37 -9.99
N LEU A 58 -6.53 9.09 -10.35
CA LEU A 58 -7.53 8.43 -11.19
C LEU A 58 -8.21 7.35 -10.39
N VAL A 59 -9.52 7.21 -10.55
CA VAL A 59 -10.32 6.20 -9.85
C VAL A 59 -11.01 5.34 -10.90
N VAL A 60 -10.72 4.03 -10.87
CA VAL A 60 -11.40 3.03 -11.70
C VAL A 60 -12.59 2.49 -10.93
N GLN A 61 -13.77 2.46 -11.55
CA GLN A 61 -15.01 1.99 -10.92
C GLN A 61 -15.69 0.95 -11.82
N GLY A 62 -16.24 -0.07 -11.21
CA GLY A 62 -17.00 -1.13 -11.88
C GLY A 62 -17.91 -1.86 -10.91
N LEU A 63 -18.83 -2.66 -11.46
CA LEU A 63 -19.78 -3.45 -10.66
C LEU A 63 -19.18 -4.79 -10.20
N ASP A 64 -18.18 -5.30 -10.92
CA ASP A 64 -17.46 -6.53 -10.60
C ASP A 64 -16.06 -6.16 -10.10
N THR A 65 -15.75 -6.54 -8.87
CA THR A 65 -14.47 -6.19 -8.24
C THR A 65 -13.28 -6.84 -8.94
N GLY A 66 -13.40 -8.09 -9.39
CA GLY A 66 -12.31 -8.80 -10.06
C GLY A 66 -11.97 -8.19 -11.42
N LEU A 67 -12.97 -7.82 -12.19
CA LEU A 67 -12.78 -7.10 -13.44
C LEU A 67 -12.24 -5.68 -13.21
N THR A 68 -12.71 -5.00 -12.16
CA THR A 68 -12.23 -3.66 -11.80
C THR A 68 -10.74 -3.69 -11.48
N ASP A 69 -10.28 -4.67 -10.70
CA ASP A 69 -8.87 -4.84 -10.35
C ASP A 69 -8.00 -5.12 -11.58
N ILE A 70 -8.45 -5.99 -12.49
CA ILE A 70 -7.75 -6.30 -13.74
C ILE A 70 -7.54 -5.04 -14.58
N TRP A 71 -8.59 -4.22 -14.72
CA TRP A 71 -8.51 -2.99 -15.51
C TRP A 71 -7.72 -1.90 -14.81
N ALA A 72 -7.79 -1.79 -13.49
CA ALA A 72 -6.95 -0.91 -12.70
C ALA A 72 -5.46 -1.24 -12.90
N GLN A 73 -5.10 -2.54 -12.84
CA GLN A 73 -3.73 -2.98 -13.10
C GLN A 73 -3.27 -2.67 -14.53
N LYS A 74 -4.10 -2.98 -15.54
CA LYS A 74 -3.77 -2.68 -16.94
C LYS A 74 -3.54 -1.19 -17.19
N MET A 75 -4.37 -0.33 -16.58
CA MET A 75 -4.22 1.11 -16.69
C MET A 75 -2.92 1.57 -16.02
N ASN A 76 -2.63 1.08 -14.81
CA ASN A 76 -1.40 1.37 -14.10
C ASN A 76 -0.16 0.96 -14.93
N ASP A 77 -0.16 -0.25 -15.49
CA ASP A 77 0.95 -0.77 -16.30
C ASP A 77 1.15 0.04 -17.58
N ALA A 78 0.06 0.43 -18.26
CA ALA A 78 0.12 1.26 -19.46
C ALA A 78 0.67 2.66 -19.15
N MET A 79 0.23 3.28 -18.05
CA MET A 79 0.76 4.57 -17.60
C MET A 79 2.24 4.45 -17.20
N ALA A 80 2.60 3.38 -16.49
CA ALA A 80 3.97 3.13 -16.08
C ALA A 80 4.90 2.91 -17.28
N ALA A 81 4.43 2.26 -18.35
CA ALA A 81 5.20 2.05 -19.57
C ALA A 81 5.43 3.33 -20.40
N ASP A 82 4.52 4.31 -20.31
CA ASP A 82 4.64 5.60 -20.99
C ASP A 82 5.43 6.61 -20.15
N HIS A 83 6.72 6.34 -20.00
CA HIS A 83 7.66 7.19 -19.26
C HIS A 83 7.85 8.60 -19.85
N ALA A 84 7.39 8.84 -21.09
CA ALA A 84 7.49 10.16 -21.72
C ALA A 84 6.45 11.13 -21.17
N ASN A 85 5.27 10.62 -20.80
CA ASN A 85 4.16 11.44 -20.30
C ASN A 85 3.93 11.27 -18.80
N PHE A 86 4.32 10.14 -18.22
CA PHE A 86 4.07 9.82 -16.81
C PHE A 86 5.36 9.56 -16.05
N ALA A 87 5.41 10.08 -14.82
CA ALA A 87 6.44 9.80 -13.84
C ALA A 87 5.78 9.42 -12.52
N ASP A 88 6.47 8.60 -11.72
CA ASP A 88 6.02 8.27 -10.36
C ASP A 88 4.61 7.65 -10.32
N VAL A 89 4.31 6.79 -11.28
CA VAL A 89 3.05 6.04 -11.36
C VAL A 89 2.99 5.07 -10.18
N THR A 90 1.91 5.14 -9.41
CA THR A 90 1.68 4.28 -8.25
C THR A 90 0.20 3.91 -8.16
N SER A 91 -0.06 2.79 -7.50
CA SER A 91 -1.39 2.24 -7.30
C SER A 91 -1.62 2.00 -5.81
N ASP A 92 -2.82 2.32 -5.33
CA ASP A 92 -3.27 1.99 -3.98
C ASP A 92 -3.86 0.57 -3.87
N LEU A 93 -3.84 -0.19 -4.97
CA LEU A 93 -4.30 -1.57 -5.02
C LEU A 93 -3.40 -2.48 -4.14
N GLN A 94 -3.96 -3.01 -3.06
CA GLN A 94 -3.26 -3.88 -2.10
C GLN A 94 -3.50 -5.38 -2.34
N ASN A 95 -3.49 -5.81 -3.60
CA ASN A 95 -3.86 -7.18 -3.96
C ASN A 95 -2.76 -8.22 -3.68
N ASN A 96 -1.54 -7.79 -3.36
CA ASN A 96 -0.40 -8.67 -3.11
C ASN A 96 -0.18 -8.97 -1.62
N ALA A 97 -1.15 -8.68 -0.76
CA ALA A 97 -1.08 -9.10 0.63
C ALA A 97 -1.11 -10.63 0.70
N LEU A 98 -0.14 -11.23 1.40
CA LEU A 98 -0.13 -12.68 1.63
C LEU A 98 -1.41 -13.07 2.38
N GLN A 99 -2.26 -13.84 1.71
CA GLN A 99 -3.48 -14.39 2.29
C GLN A 99 -3.42 -15.93 2.22
N ALA A 100 -3.80 -16.58 3.31
CA ALA A 100 -4.11 -18.01 3.30
C ALA A 100 -5.62 -18.20 3.17
N SER A 101 -6.05 -18.99 2.19
CA SER A 101 -7.43 -19.43 2.06
C SER A 101 -7.58 -20.82 2.68
N LEU A 102 -8.55 -20.98 3.58
CA LEU A 102 -8.87 -22.26 4.21
C LEU A 102 -10.23 -22.75 3.71
N VAL A 103 -10.22 -23.90 3.03
CA VAL A 103 -11.45 -24.60 2.65
C VAL A 103 -11.65 -25.75 3.65
N VAL A 104 -12.80 -25.75 4.33
CA VAL A 104 -13.13 -26.75 5.36
C VAL A 104 -14.23 -27.66 4.83
N ASP A 105 -13.93 -28.96 4.79
CA ASP A 105 -14.96 -29.99 4.63
C ASP A 105 -15.74 -30.13 5.93
N ARG A 106 -16.91 -29.48 5.97
CA ARG A 106 -17.76 -29.44 7.18
C ARG A 106 -18.36 -30.79 7.52
N ASP A 107 -18.68 -31.61 6.51
CA ASP A 107 -19.31 -32.91 6.71
C ASP A 107 -18.31 -33.88 7.35
N LYS A 108 -17.07 -33.88 6.85
CA LYS A 108 -15.99 -34.69 7.44
C LYS A 108 -15.56 -34.19 8.81
N ALA A 109 -15.53 -32.88 9.03
CA ALA A 109 -15.27 -32.31 10.36
C ALA A 109 -16.34 -32.76 11.38
N ALA A 110 -17.62 -32.71 11.00
CA ALA A 110 -18.72 -33.15 11.85
C ALA A 110 -18.65 -34.66 12.17
N GLN A 111 -18.30 -35.50 11.20
CA GLN A 111 -18.08 -36.95 11.42
C GLN A 111 -16.95 -37.23 12.43
N LEU A 112 -15.94 -36.35 12.49
CA LEU A 112 -14.84 -36.44 13.44
C LEU A 112 -15.13 -35.74 14.78
N GLY A 113 -16.33 -35.19 14.97
CA GLY A 113 -16.70 -34.46 16.18
C GLY A 113 -16.02 -33.10 16.34
N ILE A 114 -15.47 -32.53 15.25
CA ILE A 114 -14.82 -31.23 15.26
C ILE A 114 -15.86 -30.17 14.93
N ASP A 115 -16.27 -29.41 15.94
CA ASP A 115 -17.17 -28.28 15.75
C ASP A 115 -16.43 -27.01 15.27
N THR A 116 -17.20 -26.00 14.89
CA THR A 116 -16.68 -24.76 14.31
C THR A 116 -15.90 -23.93 15.33
N ASP A 117 -16.24 -24.04 16.62
CA ASP A 117 -15.60 -23.30 17.71
C ASP A 117 -14.24 -23.88 18.07
N THR A 118 -14.12 -25.21 18.07
CA THR A 118 -12.86 -25.93 18.23
C THR A 118 -11.89 -25.58 17.11
N LEU A 119 -12.37 -25.60 15.85
CA LEU A 119 -11.56 -25.22 14.70
C LEU A 119 -11.09 -23.76 14.78
N ARG A 120 -12.00 -22.83 15.12
CA ARG A 120 -11.65 -21.40 15.26
C ARG A 120 -10.64 -21.18 16.37
N SER A 121 -10.83 -21.82 17.52
CA SER A 121 -9.94 -21.67 18.69
C SER A 121 -8.56 -22.24 18.40
N ALA A 122 -8.46 -23.37 17.70
CA ALA A 122 -7.19 -23.96 17.29
C ALA A 122 -6.43 -23.06 16.31
N LEU A 123 -7.11 -22.53 15.28
CA LEU A 123 -6.50 -21.60 14.33
C LEU A 123 -6.07 -20.30 15.00
N TYR A 124 -6.89 -19.76 15.89
CA TYR A 124 -6.56 -18.55 16.65
C TYR A 124 -5.40 -18.78 17.62
N GLY A 125 -5.32 -19.94 18.28
CA GLY A 125 -4.20 -20.29 19.14
C GLY A 125 -2.87 -20.48 18.40
N GLY A 126 -2.91 -20.97 17.15
CA GLY A 126 -1.72 -21.19 16.33
C GLY A 126 -1.24 -19.99 15.52
N PHE A 127 -2.16 -19.12 15.06
CA PHE A 127 -1.85 -18.03 14.12
C PHE A 127 -2.35 -16.66 14.58
N GLY A 128 -3.11 -16.59 15.66
CA GLY A 128 -3.61 -15.33 16.22
C GLY A 128 -2.59 -14.66 17.15
N THR A 129 -2.73 -13.35 17.30
CA THR A 129 -1.99 -12.57 18.30
C THR A 129 -2.81 -12.51 19.59
N GLY A 130 -2.74 -13.57 20.39
CA GLY A 130 -3.33 -13.57 21.73
C GLY A 130 -2.54 -12.66 22.67
N GLN A 131 -3.17 -11.63 23.24
CA GLN A 131 -2.58 -10.89 24.35
C GLN A 131 -2.69 -11.74 25.61
N VAL A 132 -1.59 -12.41 26.00
CA VAL A 132 -1.59 -13.39 27.10
C VAL A 132 -1.57 -12.71 28.47
N SER A 133 -0.98 -11.51 28.60
CA SER A 133 -1.04 -10.71 29.82
C SER A 133 -0.57 -9.27 29.58
N THR A 134 -1.13 -8.32 30.33
CA THR A 134 -0.59 -6.96 30.44
C THR A 134 0.23 -6.90 31.73
N ILE A 135 1.54 -6.71 31.62
CA ILE A 135 2.39 -6.50 32.80
C ILE A 135 2.31 -5.02 33.18
N PHE A 136 1.67 -4.71 34.30
CA PHE A 136 1.78 -3.40 34.92
C PHE A 136 3.04 -3.37 35.79
N GLY A 137 4.12 -2.77 35.28
CA GLY A 137 5.24 -2.36 36.13
C GLY A 137 4.87 -1.05 36.82
N SER A 138 4.81 -1.04 38.15
CA SER A 138 4.78 0.21 38.91
C SER A 138 6.12 0.92 38.74
N ALA A 139 6.07 2.19 38.31
CA ALA A 139 7.22 3.07 38.22
C ALA A 139 7.84 3.36 39.60
#